data_AF-A0A318B4R7-F1
#
_entry.id   AF-A0A318B4R7-F1
#
_cell.length_a   1.000
_cell.length_b   1.000
_cell.length_c   1.000
_cell.angle_alpha   90.00
_cell.angle_beta   90.00
_cell.angle_gamma   90.00
#
_symmetry.space_group_name_H-M   'P 1'
#
loop_
_entity.id
_entity.type
_entity.pdbx_description
1 polymer ?
#
loop_
_entity_poly.entity_id
_entity_poly.type
_entity_poly.pdbx_seq_one_letter_code
_entity_poly.pdbx_strand_id
1 'polypeptide(L)'
;TVRPITELAHADATDLQARATRLIAPFVTRLAKGRPWLTIKQALDAEGSMIPPAGAKTFTSEASLALAYDLRRRADAVITGSGTILADSPLFTVRRVPDPRRKPRRLAILDRRGRTPSAYLDAARARGFAPSLHGDIPQTLAALAEDGVMAALVECGPTLLAAFLEAGLWDEQIIIRQGPEGDAVTRVLA
;
A
#
# COMPACT_ATOMS: atom_id res chain seq x y z
N THR A 1 33.69 13.12 -14.00
CA THR A 1 32.57 14.06 -13.75
C THR A 1 31.29 13.26 -13.62
N VAL A 2 30.38 13.62 -12.71
CA VAL A 2 29.03 13.03 -12.68
C VAL A 2 28.17 13.73 -13.73
N ARG A 3 27.31 12.99 -14.44
CA ARG A 3 26.28 13.52 -15.36
C ARG A 3 24.93 12.88 -15.03
N PRO A 4 23.80 13.62 -15.12
CA PRO A 4 22.47 13.04 -14.95
C PRO A 4 22.14 12.07 -16.11
N ILE A 5 21.18 11.16 -15.89
CA ILE A 5 20.83 10.14 -16.89
C ILE A 5 20.23 10.79 -18.14
N THR A 6 19.49 11.88 -17.98
CA THR A 6 18.91 12.71 -19.06
C THR A 6 19.95 13.36 -19.99
N GLU A 7 21.21 13.41 -19.60
CA GLU A 7 22.32 13.95 -20.38
C GLU A 7 23.04 12.89 -21.24
N LEU A 8 22.67 11.62 -21.10
CA LEU A 8 23.24 10.52 -21.86
C LEU A 8 22.55 10.43 -23.22
N ALA A 9 23.35 10.41 -24.30
CA ALA A 9 22.88 10.20 -25.66
C ALA A 9 22.53 8.72 -25.89
N HIS A 10 21.48 8.23 -25.23
CA HIS A 10 21.02 6.84 -25.26
C HIS A 10 19.49 6.81 -25.35
N ALA A 11 18.92 5.91 -26.16
CA ALA A 11 17.47 5.84 -26.37
C ALA A 11 16.70 5.66 -25.05
N ASP A 12 17.17 4.77 -24.18
CA ASP A 12 16.53 4.46 -22.90
C ASP A 12 16.73 5.52 -21.81
N ALA A 13 17.44 6.63 -22.06
CA ALA A 13 17.81 7.61 -21.02
C ALA A 13 16.60 8.12 -20.21
N THR A 14 15.46 8.37 -20.88
CA THR A 14 14.22 8.82 -20.25
C THR A 14 13.58 7.73 -19.37
N ASP A 15 13.54 6.48 -19.83
CA ASP A 15 13.03 5.34 -19.04
C ASP A 15 13.93 5.03 -17.84
N LEU A 16 15.24 4.99 -18.05
CA LEU A 16 16.23 4.79 -17.00
C LEU A 16 16.16 5.90 -15.94
N GLN A 17 15.95 7.16 -16.34
CA GLN A 17 15.72 8.25 -15.39
C GLN A 17 14.41 8.05 -14.61
N ALA A 18 13.30 7.74 -15.27
CA ALA A 18 12.01 7.52 -14.60
C ALA A 18 12.07 6.35 -13.61
N ARG A 19 12.72 5.24 -14.00
CA ARG A 19 12.94 4.05 -13.16
C ARG A 19 13.88 4.34 -11.99
N ALA A 20 14.98 5.07 -12.21
CA ALA A 20 15.88 5.49 -11.14
C ALA A 20 15.15 6.38 -10.11
N THR A 21 14.38 7.37 -10.57
CA THR A 21 13.55 8.21 -9.71
C THR A 21 12.55 7.38 -8.90
N ARG A 22 11.80 6.47 -9.55
CA ARG A 22 10.81 5.61 -8.85
C ARG A 22 11.47 4.64 -7.86
N LEU A 23 12.69 4.18 -8.13
CA LEU A 23 13.48 3.30 -7.26
C LEU A 23 13.91 3.99 -5.96
N ILE A 24 14.42 5.23 -6.03
CA ILE A 24 14.89 5.98 -4.87
C ILE A 24 13.78 6.78 -4.15
N ALA A 25 12.61 6.90 -4.76
CA ALA A 25 11.46 7.66 -4.23
C ALA A 25 11.11 7.41 -2.74
N PRO A 26 11.16 6.17 -2.20
CA PRO A 26 11.01 5.90 -0.76
C PRO A 26 12.03 6.62 0.12
N PHE A 27 13.30 6.58 -0.27
CA PHE A 27 14.39 7.22 0.46
C PHE A 27 14.31 8.75 0.35
N VAL A 28 14.05 9.28 -0.84
CA VAL A 28 13.88 10.72 -1.08
C VAL A 28 12.70 11.26 -0.28
N THR A 29 11.58 10.54 -0.20
CA THR A 29 10.41 10.95 0.58
C THR A 29 10.65 10.90 2.09
N ARG A 30 11.40 9.90 2.60
CA ARG A 30 11.80 9.87 4.02
C ARG A 30 12.70 11.05 4.40
N LEU A 31 13.60 11.49 3.52
CA LEU A 31 14.43 12.68 3.75
C LEU A 31 13.65 13.99 3.60
N ALA A 32 12.87 14.15 2.54
CA ALA A 32 12.25 15.44 2.18
C ALA A 32 10.90 15.69 2.85
N LYS A 33 10.11 14.64 3.12
CA LYS A 33 8.76 14.73 3.74
C LYS A 33 8.70 14.15 5.16
N GLY A 34 9.81 13.62 5.69
CA GLY A 34 9.88 12.95 7.00
C GLY A 34 9.17 11.59 7.09
N ARG A 35 8.05 11.40 6.39
CA ARG A 35 7.22 10.17 6.36
C ARG A 35 7.69 9.13 5.33
N PRO A 36 7.20 7.87 5.38
CA PRO A 36 7.40 6.89 4.30
C PRO A 36 6.80 7.35 2.96
N TRP A 37 7.23 6.74 1.85
CA TRP A 37 6.49 6.79 0.58
C TRP A 37 5.21 5.95 0.67
N LEU A 38 4.11 6.48 0.19
CA LEU A 38 2.77 5.91 0.37
C LEU A 38 2.14 5.59 -0.99
N THR A 39 2.07 4.29 -1.28
CA THR A 39 1.26 3.77 -2.37
C THR A 39 -0.10 3.34 -1.81
N ILE A 40 -1.18 3.91 -2.32
CA ILE A 40 -2.55 3.48 -2.09
C ILE A 40 -2.91 2.39 -3.11
N LYS A 41 -3.57 1.31 -2.68
CA LYS A 41 -4.20 0.34 -3.60
C LYS A 41 -5.72 0.36 -3.42
N GLN A 42 -6.41 0.94 -4.39
CA GLN A 42 -7.87 0.93 -4.50
C GLN A 42 -8.30 -0.19 -5.45
N ALA A 43 -9.38 -0.90 -5.10
CA ALA A 43 -10.02 -1.89 -5.97
C ALA A 43 -11.51 -1.56 -6.10
N LEU A 44 -12.03 -1.63 -7.32
CA LEU A 44 -13.37 -1.20 -7.72
C LEU A 44 -14.05 -2.25 -8.59
N ASP A 45 -15.38 -2.33 -8.51
CA ASP A 45 -16.21 -2.95 -9.57
C ASP A 45 -16.29 -2.05 -10.81
N ALA A 46 -17.07 -2.49 -11.81
CA ALA A 46 -17.26 -1.76 -13.06
C ALA A 46 -17.90 -0.39 -12.82
N GLU A 47 -18.84 -0.30 -11.89
CA GLU A 47 -19.60 0.89 -11.51
C GLU A 47 -18.72 1.90 -10.73
N GLY A 48 -17.78 1.42 -9.90
CA GLY A 48 -16.85 2.25 -9.14
C GLY A 48 -17.04 2.24 -7.62
N SER A 49 -17.74 1.23 -7.08
CA SER A 49 -17.82 0.95 -5.65
C SER A 49 -16.57 0.23 -5.16
N MET A 50 -16.16 0.50 -3.92
CA MET A 50 -15.17 -0.30 -3.18
C MET A 50 -15.81 -1.40 -2.31
N ILE A 51 -17.14 -1.45 -2.24
CA ILE A 51 -17.90 -2.33 -1.35
C ILE A 51 -18.46 -3.49 -2.16
N PRO A 52 -18.04 -4.75 -1.90
CA PRO A 52 -18.52 -5.91 -2.64
C PRO A 52 -20.01 -6.20 -2.36
N PRO A 53 -20.72 -6.84 -3.31
CA PRO A 53 -22.04 -7.41 -3.07
C PRO A 53 -22.07 -8.34 -1.87
N ALA A 54 -23.22 -8.46 -1.20
CA ALA A 54 -23.36 -9.27 0.00
C ALA A 54 -22.92 -10.72 -0.22
N GLY A 55 -21.97 -11.19 0.61
CA GLY A 55 -21.36 -12.52 0.50
C GLY A 55 -20.05 -12.57 -0.30
N ALA A 56 -19.76 -11.59 -1.14
CA ALA A 56 -18.46 -11.43 -1.79
C ALA A 56 -17.49 -10.63 -0.90
N LYS A 57 -16.17 -10.76 -1.15
CA LYS A 57 -15.11 -10.07 -0.36
C LYS A 57 -14.18 -9.16 -1.16
N THR A 58 -13.97 -9.40 -2.46
CA THR A 58 -13.04 -8.57 -3.25
C THR A 58 -13.30 -8.71 -4.75
N PHE A 59 -13.10 -7.62 -5.48
CA PHE A 59 -13.29 -7.49 -6.93
C PHE A 59 -12.07 -7.91 -7.80
N THR A 60 -11.09 -8.63 -7.27
CA THR A 60 -9.79 -8.82 -7.95
C THR A 60 -9.70 -10.09 -8.80
N SER A 61 -9.36 -9.93 -10.08
CA SER A 61 -8.88 -11.02 -10.95
C SER A 61 -7.53 -11.61 -10.49
N GLU A 62 -7.10 -12.71 -11.11
CA GLU A 62 -5.80 -13.35 -10.86
C GLU A 62 -4.60 -12.41 -11.10
N ALA A 63 -4.68 -11.57 -12.14
CA ALA A 63 -3.66 -10.56 -12.45
C ALA A 63 -3.61 -9.46 -11.37
N SER A 64 -4.77 -8.98 -10.92
CA SER A 64 -4.88 -8.01 -9.83
C SER A 64 -4.43 -8.56 -8.47
N LEU A 65 -4.63 -9.85 -8.22
CA LEU A 65 -4.05 -10.55 -7.08
C LEU A 65 -2.52 -10.59 -7.17
N ALA A 66 -1.95 -10.94 -8.33
CA ALA A 66 -0.50 -10.92 -8.55
C ALA A 66 0.11 -9.51 -8.34
N LEU A 67 -0.54 -8.47 -8.88
CA LEU A 67 -0.16 -7.08 -8.64
C LEU A 67 -0.24 -6.71 -7.16
N ALA A 68 -1.31 -7.08 -6.45
CA ALA A 68 -1.43 -6.84 -5.01
C ALA A 68 -0.33 -7.56 -4.21
N TYR A 69 0.07 -8.78 -4.58
CA TYR A 69 1.19 -9.48 -3.94
C TYR A 69 2.54 -8.81 -4.20
N ASP A 70 2.80 -8.27 -5.40
CA ASP A 70 4.05 -7.53 -5.67
C ASP A 70 4.08 -6.15 -4.98
N LEU A 71 2.96 -5.42 -4.96
CA LEU A 71 2.82 -4.19 -4.18
C LEU A 71 3.09 -4.45 -2.69
N ARG A 72 2.52 -5.52 -2.12
CA ARG A 72 2.83 -5.97 -0.75
C ARG A 72 4.31 -6.28 -0.63
N ARG A 73 4.90 -7.10 -1.52
CA ARG A 73 6.33 -7.49 -1.49
C ARG A 73 7.27 -6.28 -1.44
N ARG A 74 6.95 -5.19 -2.14
CA ARG A 74 7.70 -3.92 -2.12
C ARG A 74 7.53 -3.08 -0.85
N ALA A 75 6.47 -3.25 -0.07
CA ALA A 75 6.03 -2.25 0.92
C ALA A 75 6.98 -1.82 2.09
N ASP A 76 7.79 -1.60 3.17
CA ASP A 76 8.12 -2.24 4.48
C ASP A 76 6.89 -2.49 5.37
N ALA A 77 5.86 -1.64 5.23
CA ALA A 77 4.64 -1.66 6.03
C ALA A 77 3.35 -1.83 5.20
N VAL A 78 2.30 -2.37 5.81
CA VAL A 78 0.92 -2.27 5.32
C VAL A 78 0.11 -1.41 6.28
N ILE A 79 -0.70 -0.50 5.76
CA ILE A 79 -1.61 0.36 6.52
C ILE A 79 -3.06 -0.03 6.17
N THR A 80 -3.89 -0.22 7.18
CA THR A 80 -5.31 -0.53 7.04
C THR A 80 -6.15 0.12 8.14
N GLY A 81 -7.47 -0.06 8.12
CA GLY A 81 -8.37 0.39 9.19
C GLY A 81 -9.21 -0.76 9.74
N SER A 82 -9.64 -0.65 11.01
CA SER A 82 -10.39 -1.74 11.67
C SER A 82 -11.71 -2.11 10.97
N GLY A 83 -12.30 -1.20 10.18
CA GLY A 83 -13.45 -1.52 9.33
C GLY A 83 -13.17 -2.64 8.31
N THR A 84 -12.02 -2.59 7.63
CA THR A 84 -11.59 -3.62 6.66
C THR A 84 -11.26 -4.94 7.36
N ILE A 85 -10.71 -4.88 8.58
CA ILE A 85 -10.44 -6.08 9.38
C ILE A 85 -11.74 -6.78 9.78
N LEU A 86 -12.72 -6.03 10.25
CA LEU A 86 -14.02 -6.55 10.69
C LEU A 86 -14.86 -7.09 9.52
N ALA A 87 -14.77 -6.49 8.33
CA ALA A 87 -15.47 -6.98 7.14
C ALA A 87 -14.82 -8.25 6.56
N ASP A 88 -13.51 -8.20 6.26
CA ASP A 88 -12.89 -9.21 5.39
C ASP A 88 -12.06 -10.24 6.16
N SER A 89 -11.56 -9.89 7.35
CA SER A 89 -10.45 -10.57 8.05
C SER A 89 -9.24 -10.81 7.11
N PRO A 90 -8.72 -9.74 6.47
CA PRO A 90 -7.71 -9.84 5.42
C PRO A 90 -6.38 -10.35 5.97
N LEU A 91 -5.63 -11.08 5.15
CA LEU A 91 -4.42 -11.76 5.60
C LEU A 91 -3.14 -10.95 5.35
N PHE A 92 -3.17 -9.98 4.43
CA PHE A 92 -2.08 -9.10 3.95
C PHE A 92 -0.74 -9.77 3.53
N THR A 93 -0.59 -11.08 3.71
CA THR A 93 0.59 -11.85 3.30
C THR A 93 0.91 -11.68 1.82
N VAL A 94 2.19 -11.58 1.50
CA VAL A 94 2.69 -11.86 0.15
C VAL A 94 2.49 -13.35 -0.15
N ARG A 95 2.06 -13.69 -1.37
CA ARG A 95 1.82 -15.05 -1.85
C ARG A 95 2.20 -15.12 -3.33
N ARG A 96 2.38 -16.33 -3.86
CA ARG A 96 2.73 -16.62 -5.28
C ARG A 96 4.05 -16.03 -5.81
N VAL A 97 4.67 -15.10 -5.08
CA VAL A 97 6.01 -14.56 -5.33
C VAL A 97 6.88 -14.70 -4.07
N PRO A 98 8.21 -14.92 -4.19
CA PRO A 98 9.09 -14.95 -3.03
C PRO A 98 9.17 -13.58 -2.33
N ASP A 99 8.94 -13.55 -1.02
CA ASP A 99 9.28 -12.39 -0.17
C ASP A 99 10.64 -12.67 0.51
N PRO A 100 11.72 -11.93 0.19
CA PRO A 100 13.05 -12.19 0.74
C PRO A 100 13.23 -11.72 2.21
N ARG A 101 12.18 -11.18 2.83
CA ARG A 101 12.24 -10.57 4.17
C ARG A 101 12.41 -11.60 5.28
N ARG A 102 13.30 -11.28 6.22
CA ARG A 102 13.61 -12.10 7.41
C ARG A 102 13.12 -11.49 8.73
N LYS A 103 12.57 -10.27 8.70
CA LYS A 103 12.00 -9.56 9.86
C LYS A 103 10.49 -9.40 9.67
N PRO A 104 9.69 -9.38 10.75
CA PRO A 104 8.26 -9.14 10.66
C PRO A 104 7.92 -7.80 9.98
N ARG A 105 6.92 -7.84 9.11
CA ARG A 105 6.40 -6.70 8.34
C ARG A 105 5.52 -5.82 9.25
N ARG A 106 5.64 -4.49 9.19
CA ARG A 106 4.77 -3.61 10.01
C ARG A 106 3.32 -3.68 9.48
N LEU A 107 2.34 -3.80 10.38
CA LEU A 107 0.91 -3.72 10.07
C LEU A 107 0.28 -2.62 10.92
N ALA A 108 0.15 -1.42 10.37
CA ALA A 108 -0.45 -0.30 11.07
C ALA A 108 -1.97 -0.30 10.86
N ILE A 109 -2.71 -0.21 11.95
CA ILE A 109 -4.17 -0.38 11.96
C ILE A 109 -4.80 0.88 12.57
N LEU A 110 -5.46 1.69 11.74
CA LEU A 110 -6.23 2.84 12.17
C LEU A 110 -7.51 2.37 12.87
N ASP A 111 -7.60 2.60 14.18
CA ASP A 111 -8.69 2.07 15.01
C ASP A 111 -9.02 2.93 16.24
N ARG A 112 -9.52 4.15 15.99
CA ARG A 112 -10.02 5.13 16.98
C ARG A 112 -11.05 4.60 18.01
N ARG A 113 -11.50 3.36 17.89
CA ARG A 113 -12.52 2.74 18.75
C ARG A 113 -12.09 1.38 19.35
N GLY A 114 -10.83 0.95 19.15
CA GLY A 114 -10.31 -0.30 19.75
C GLY A 114 -11.10 -1.56 19.39
N ARG A 115 -11.64 -1.65 18.17
CA ARG A 115 -12.53 -2.73 17.73
C ARG A 115 -11.81 -3.92 17.09
N THR A 116 -10.52 -3.78 16.79
CA THR A 116 -9.70 -4.82 16.17
C THR A 116 -9.55 -6.01 17.12
N PRO A 117 -10.06 -7.21 16.79
CA PRO A 117 -10.03 -8.34 17.71
C PRO A 117 -8.58 -8.75 18.06
N SER A 118 -8.30 -9.06 19.33
CA SER A 118 -7.00 -9.58 19.79
C SER A 118 -6.56 -10.79 18.96
N ALA A 119 -7.46 -11.76 18.77
CA ALA A 119 -7.22 -12.94 17.94
C ALA A 119 -6.81 -12.62 16.48
N TYR A 120 -7.21 -11.47 15.93
CA TYR A 120 -6.72 -11.02 14.62
C TYR A 120 -5.27 -10.51 14.71
N LEU A 121 -4.93 -9.77 15.76
CA LEU A 121 -3.56 -9.30 16.03
C LEU A 121 -2.60 -10.49 16.24
N ASP A 122 -3.01 -11.49 17.01
CA ASP A 122 -2.22 -12.69 17.28
C ASP A 122 -2.04 -13.54 16.02
N ALA A 123 -3.12 -13.72 15.24
CA ALA A 123 -3.04 -14.37 13.93
C ALA A 123 -2.20 -13.57 12.92
N ALA A 124 -2.14 -12.23 13.02
CA ALA A 124 -1.23 -11.42 12.21
C ALA A 124 0.25 -11.62 12.65
N ARG A 125 0.53 -11.70 13.95
CA ARG A 125 1.86 -12.04 14.48
C ARG A 125 2.34 -13.40 13.97
N ALA A 126 1.48 -14.42 14.04
CA ALA A 126 1.76 -15.76 13.51
C ALA A 126 2.03 -15.79 11.99
N ARG A 127 1.53 -14.80 11.23
CA ARG A 127 1.78 -14.63 9.78
C ARG A 127 3.03 -13.78 9.47
N GLY A 128 3.86 -13.45 10.46
CA GLY A 128 5.06 -12.64 10.27
C GLY A 128 4.82 -11.13 10.20
N PHE A 129 3.77 -10.62 10.86
CA PHE A 129 3.57 -9.18 11.04
C PHE A 129 3.93 -8.70 12.45
N ALA A 130 4.34 -7.44 12.56
CA ALA A 130 4.35 -6.67 13.80
C ALA A 130 3.19 -5.66 13.75
N PRO A 131 1.99 -6.02 14.26
CA PRO A 131 0.84 -5.14 14.25
C PRO A 131 0.92 -4.05 15.32
N SER A 132 0.41 -2.86 14.98
CA SER A 132 0.26 -1.70 15.87
C SER A 132 -1.07 -0.98 15.61
N LEU A 133 -1.70 -0.47 16.68
CA LEU A 133 -2.97 0.26 16.63
C LEU A 133 -2.70 1.77 16.71
N HIS A 134 -3.39 2.58 15.92
CA HIS A 134 -3.18 4.03 15.81
C HIS A 134 -4.48 4.83 15.79
N GLY A 135 -4.44 6.08 16.25
CA GLY A 135 -5.59 6.98 16.26
C GLY A 135 -5.80 7.68 14.91
N ASP A 136 -4.75 8.25 14.33
CA ASP A 136 -4.82 9.09 13.14
C ASP A 136 -3.68 8.84 12.14
N ILE A 137 -3.82 9.41 10.94
CA ILE A 137 -2.88 9.22 9.84
C ILE A 137 -1.52 9.87 10.16
N PRO A 138 -1.40 11.17 10.54
CA PRO A 138 -0.13 11.77 10.92
C PRO A 138 0.68 10.97 11.95
N GLN A 139 0.06 10.54 13.05
CA GLN A 139 0.71 9.73 14.09
C GLN A 139 1.18 8.39 13.53
N THR A 140 0.34 7.72 12.73
CA THR A 140 0.70 6.46 12.07
C THR A 140 1.96 6.62 11.21
N LEU A 141 2.03 7.71 10.44
CA LEU A 141 3.13 7.97 9.51
C LEU A 141 4.43 8.38 10.22
N ALA A 142 4.33 9.10 11.34
CA ALA A 142 5.47 9.41 12.21
C ALA A 142 6.04 8.13 12.85
N ALA A 143 5.18 7.32 13.49
CA ALA A 143 5.60 6.06 14.12
C ALA A 143 6.23 5.07 13.12
N LEU A 144 5.69 4.98 11.90
CA LEU A 144 6.31 4.18 10.83
C LEU A 144 7.66 4.76 10.37
N ALA A 145 7.81 6.08 10.30
CA ALA A 145 9.08 6.72 9.96
C ALA A 145 10.16 6.43 11.03
N GLU A 146 9.82 6.53 12.30
CA GLU A 146 10.67 6.16 13.45
C GLU A 146 11.07 4.68 13.41
N ASP A 147 10.13 3.80 13.04
CA ASP A 147 10.36 2.37 12.77
C ASP A 147 11.28 2.07 11.56
N GLY A 148 11.75 3.10 10.85
CA GLY A 148 12.64 2.96 9.68
C GLY A 148 11.94 2.53 8.39
N VAL A 149 10.60 2.58 8.34
CA VAL A 149 9.81 2.26 7.14
C VAL A 149 10.13 3.27 6.03
N MET A 150 10.54 2.77 4.87
CA MET A 150 10.83 3.58 3.68
C MET A 150 9.58 3.70 2.81
N ALA A 151 8.83 2.60 2.64
CA ALA A 151 7.58 2.58 1.90
C ALA A 151 6.44 1.90 2.69
N ALA A 152 5.21 2.35 2.51
CA ALA A 152 4.03 1.66 3.01
C ALA A 152 2.94 1.53 1.93
N LEU A 153 2.19 0.42 2.00
CA LEU A 153 1.05 0.15 1.14
C LEU A 153 -0.25 0.36 1.94
N VAL A 154 -1.11 1.26 1.47
CA VAL A 154 -2.45 1.45 2.06
C VAL A 154 -3.44 0.51 1.38
N GLU A 155 -4.01 -0.42 2.16
CA GLU A 155 -5.13 -1.28 1.74
C GLU A 155 -6.27 -1.15 2.75
N CYS A 156 -7.29 -0.35 2.41
CA CYS A 156 -8.38 0.00 3.32
C CYS A 156 -9.71 0.25 2.59
N GLY A 157 -10.81 0.31 3.35
CA GLY A 157 -12.13 0.68 2.86
C GLY A 157 -12.30 2.18 2.59
N PRO A 158 -13.39 2.58 1.91
CA PRO A 158 -13.54 3.91 1.31
C PRO A 158 -13.41 5.07 2.29
N THR A 159 -13.87 4.95 3.54
CA THR A 159 -13.78 6.01 4.55
C THR A 159 -12.33 6.38 4.91
N LEU A 160 -11.42 5.39 4.97
CA LEU A 160 -10.01 5.66 5.27
C LEU A 160 -9.26 6.11 4.00
N LEU A 161 -9.64 5.61 2.83
CA LEU A 161 -9.14 6.12 1.55
C LEU A 161 -9.43 7.62 1.40
N ALA A 162 -10.68 8.05 1.63
CA ALA A 162 -11.09 9.44 1.54
C ALA A 162 -10.22 10.34 2.44
N ALA A 163 -10.01 9.94 3.70
CA ALA A 163 -9.17 10.68 4.65
C ALA A 163 -7.68 10.76 4.23
N PHE A 164 -7.14 9.75 3.53
CA PHE A 164 -5.79 9.81 2.97
C PHE A 164 -5.68 10.80 1.80
N LEU A 165 -6.69 10.83 0.92
CA LEU A 165 -6.74 11.73 -0.23
C LEU A 165 -6.97 13.18 0.20
N GLU A 166 -7.94 13.42 1.09
CA GLU A 166 -8.29 14.72 1.67
C GLU A 166 -7.10 15.36 2.40
N ALA A 167 -6.34 14.58 3.17
CA ALA A 167 -5.15 15.06 3.87
C ALA A 167 -3.92 15.31 2.96
N GLY A 168 -3.97 14.93 1.68
CA GLY A 168 -2.79 14.96 0.78
C GLY A 168 -1.64 14.04 1.22
N LEU A 169 -1.89 13.09 2.14
CA LEU A 169 -0.87 12.23 2.75
C LEU A 169 -0.68 10.94 1.95
N TRP A 170 -0.37 11.08 0.66
CA TRP A 170 -0.05 9.98 -0.25
C TRP A 170 1.02 10.40 -1.28
N ASP A 171 1.51 9.47 -2.11
CA ASP A 171 2.44 9.77 -3.21
C ASP A 171 2.12 9.02 -4.53
N GLU A 172 1.53 7.82 -4.44
CA GLU A 172 1.05 7.04 -5.58
C GLU A 172 -0.31 6.41 -5.26
N GLN A 173 -1.21 6.36 -6.24
CA GLN A 173 -2.46 5.63 -6.17
C GLN A 173 -2.51 4.63 -7.32
N ILE A 174 -2.70 3.35 -7.00
CA ILE A 174 -2.97 2.27 -7.93
C ILE A 174 -4.46 1.95 -7.84
N ILE A 175 -5.21 2.28 -8.89
CA ILE A 175 -6.64 2.03 -9.00
C ILE A 175 -6.82 0.81 -9.91
N ILE A 176 -7.40 -0.25 -9.35
CA ILE A 176 -7.81 -1.46 -10.07
C ILE A 176 -9.33 -1.37 -10.24
N ARG A 177 -9.84 -1.44 -11.46
CA ARG A 177 -11.28 -1.43 -11.77
C ARG A 177 -11.65 -2.65 -12.59
N GLN A 178 -12.68 -3.39 -12.20
CA GLN A 178 -13.21 -4.49 -13.02
C GLN A 178 -13.70 -4.00 -14.38
N GLY A 179 -13.44 -4.78 -15.42
CA GLY A 179 -13.94 -4.54 -16.77
C GLY A 179 -14.33 -5.86 -17.45
N PRO A 180 -15.14 -5.81 -18.52
CA PRO A 180 -15.65 -7.02 -19.19
C PRO A 180 -14.55 -7.87 -19.84
N GLU A 181 -13.42 -7.26 -20.20
CA GLU A 181 -12.25 -7.93 -20.80
C GLU A 181 -11.12 -8.18 -19.78
N GLY A 182 -11.35 -7.87 -18.50
CA GLY A 182 -10.35 -7.94 -17.42
C GLY A 182 -10.25 -6.64 -16.61
N ASP A 183 -9.43 -6.65 -15.55
CA ASP A 183 -9.29 -5.50 -14.66
C ASP A 183 -8.38 -4.41 -15.29
N ALA A 184 -8.91 -3.20 -15.43
CA ALA A 184 -8.13 -2.03 -15.81
C ALA A 184 -7.29 -1.53 -14.62
N VAL A 185 -6.03 -1.14 -14.86
CA VAL A 185 -5.11 -0.65 -13.83
C VAL A 185 -4.60 0.74 -14.17
N THR A 186 -5.01 1.73 -13.39
CA THR A 186 -4.56 3.13 -13.51
C THR A 186 -3.57 3.46 -12.40
N ARG A 187 -2.47 4.15 -12.73
CA ARG A 187 -1.55 4.77 -11.76
C ARG A 187 -1.72 6.29 -11.78
N VAL A 188 -1.88 6.87 -10.60
CA VAL A 188 -1.83 8.32 -10.35
C VAL A 188 -0.67 8.62 -9.41
N LEU A 189 -0.04 9.78 -9.54
CA LEU A 189 0.96 10.32 -8.62
C LEU A 189 0.45 11.64 -8.03
N ALA A 190 0.89 11.97 -6.81
CA ALA A 190 0.59 13.23 -6.12
C ALA A 190 1.65 14.31 -6.35
#